data_AF-A0A934QE50-F1
#
_entry.id   AF-A0A934QE50-F1
#
_cell.length_a   1.000
_cell.length_b   1.000
_cell.length_c   1.000
_cell.angle_alpha   90.00
_cell.angle_beta   90.00
_cell.angle_gamma   90.00
#
_symmetry.space_group_name_H-M   'P 1'
#
loop_
_entity.id
_entity.type
_entity.pdbx_description
1 polymer ?
#
loop_
_entity_poly.entity_id
_entity_poly.type
_entity_poly.pdbx_seq_one_letter_code
_entity_poly.pdbx_strand_id
1 'polypeptide(L)'
;MSVDDGMPEPEVDYAAAFEEVDLLEEESSDGATEWAGSLLVGTPLELDVAVFAESREELEEGARGELEEVLSELGALLAAVPSGEAELSSVALRGDRLGVGYRDADTNDEFIAVFERHEVPGGPGWKFTGFGEIET
;
A
#
# COMPACT_ATOMS: atom_id res chain seq x y z
N MET A 1 -34.98 -20.76 4.15
CA MET A 1 -33.53 -21.04 4.16
C MET A 1 -32.96 -20.19 3.05
N SER A 2 -32.36 -19.07 3.43
CA SER A 2 -31.66 -18.19 2.50
C SER A 2 -30.36 -18.88 2.13
N VAL A 3 -30.16 -19.18 0.84
CA VAL A 3 -28.82 -19.37 0.30
C VAL A 3 -28.34 -17.98 -0.03
N ASP A 4 -27.65 -17.37 0.92
CA ASP A 4 -26.80 -16.23 0.64
C ASP A 4 -25.59 -16.83 -0.11
N ASP A 5 -25.74 -16.93 -1.43
CA ASP A 5 -24.65 -17.29 -2.34
C ASP A 5 -23.76 -16.05 -2.37
N GLY A 6 -22.94 -15.89 -1.32
CA GLY A 6 -21.92 -14.87 -1.21
C GLY A 6 -20.95 -15.08 -2.35
N MET A 7 -21.27 -14.51 -3.52
CA MET A 7 -20.28 -14.34 -4.57
C MET A 7 -19.11 -13.62 -3.91
N PRO A 8 -17.87 -14.13 -4.04
CA PRO A 8 -16.73 -13.36 -3.59
C PRO A 8 -16.84 -11.99 -4.26
N GLU A 9 -16.80 -10.94 -3.43
CA GLU A 9 -16.64 -9.60 -3.95
C GLU A 9 -15.42 -9.62 -4.89
N PRO A 10 -15.49 -9.00 -6.07
CA PRO A 10 -14.37 -9.01 -6.99
C PRO A 10 -13.14 -8.49 -6.24
N GLU A 11 -12.11 -9.32 -6.10
CA GLU A 11 -10.83 -8.88 -5.58
C GLU A 11 -10.37 -7.70 -6.43
N VAL A 12 -10.15 -6.56 -5.78
CA VAL A 12 -9.76 -5.33 -6.46
C VAL A 12 -8.31 -5.49 -6.92
N ASP A 13 -8.09 -5.38 -8.22
CA ASP A 13 -6.75 -5.41 -8.81
C ASP A 13 -6.13 -4.01 -8.75
N TYR A 14 -5.51 -3.69 -7.62
CA TYR A 14 -4.83 -2.41 -7.43
C TYR A 14 -3.58 -2.26 -8.30
N ALA A 15 -2.93 -3.36 -8.69
CA ALA A 15 -1.79 -3.30 -9.60
C ALA A 15 -2.22 -2.85 -11.00
N ALA A 16 -3.32 -3.40 -11.52
CA ALA A 16 -3.90 -2.93 -12.78
C ALA A 16 -4.35 -1.45 -12.71
N ALA A 17 -4.92 -1.01 -11.58
CA ALA A 17 -5.29 0.39 -11.39
C ALA A 17 -4.06 1.32 -11.34
N PHE A 18 -2.92 0.81 -10.88
CA PHE A 18 -1.67 1.56 -10.75
C PHE A 18 -0.94 1.78 -12.09
N GLU A 19 -1.15 0.92 -13.09
CA GLU A 19 -0.58 1.11 -14.43
C GLU A 19 -0.93 2.49 -15.02
N GLU A 20 -2.12 3.00 -14.72
CA GLU A 20 -2.63 4.28 -15.24
C GLU A 20 -2.40 5.47 -14.28
N VAL A 21 -1.83 5.25 -13.08
CA VAL A 21 -1.66 6.32 -12.09
C VAL A 21 -0.49 7.22 -12.47
N ASP A 22 -0.72 8.53 -12.39
CA ASP A 22 0.34 9.54 -12.44
C ASP A 22 0.79 9.85 -11.02
N LEU A 23 2.06 9.58 -10.72
CA LEU A 23 2.66 9.91 -9.43
C LEU A 23 3.29 11.30 -9.51
N LEU A 24 2.82 12.19 -8.64
CA LEU A 24 3.25 13.56 -8.56
C LEU A 24 4.31 13.70 -7.46
N GLU A 25 5.30 14.55 -7.70
CA GLU A 25 6.35 14.86 -6.73
C GLU A 25 5.76 15.69 -5.59
N GLU A 26 5.98 15.25 -4.35
CA GLU A 26 5.62 15.95 -3.12
C GLU A 26 6.86 16.09 -2.21
N GLU A 27 6.98 17.24 -1.55
CA GLU A 27 8.01 17.43 -0.52
C GLU A 27 7.56 16.72 0.77
N SER A 28 8.26 15.65 1.15
CA SER A 28 8.03 15.01 2.45
C SER A 28 8.54 15.88 3.59
N SER A 29 7.92 15.72 4.76
CA SER A 29 8.21 16.49 5.99
C SER A 29 9.65 16.29 6.51
N ASP A 30 10.26 15.16 6.17
CA ASP A 30 11.62 14.79 6.54
C ASP A 30 12.68 15.15 5.47
N GLY A 31 12.25 15.82 4.39
CA GLY A 31 13.11 16.24 3.28
C GLY A 31 13.40 15.14 2.26
N ALA A 32 12.74 13.97 2.37
CA ALA A 32 12.73 12.99 1.29
C ALA A 32 11.80 13.43 0.15
N THR A 33 12.06 12.94 -1.06
CA THR A 33 11.17 13.13 -2.20
C THR A 33 10.14 12.00 -2.21
N GLU A 34 8.88 12.34 -2.03
CA GLU A 34 7.75 11.43 -2.11
C GLU A 34 7.10 11.56 -3.49
N TRP A 35 6.70 10.43 -4.08
CA TRP A 35 5.96 10.37 -5.33
C TRP A 35 4.62 9.70 -5.05
N ALA A 36 3.54 10.48 -5.06
CA ALA A 36 2.24 10.04 -4.59
C ALA A 36 1.12 10.22 -5.61
N GLY A 37 0.07 9.43 -5.45
CA GLY A 37 -1.15 9.47 -6.25
C GLY A 37 -2.26 8.64 -5.61
N SER A 38 -3.45 8.70 -6.19
CA SER A 38 -4.62 7.97 -5.67
C SER A 38 -5.19 7.04 -6.73
N LEU A 39 -5.45 5.80 -6.35
CA LEU A 39 -6.09 4.78 -7.17
C LEU A 39 -7.59 4.83 -6.99
N LEU A 40 -8.35 4.52 -8.04
CA LEU A 40 -9.82 4.36 -7.98
C LEU A 40 -10.54 5.58 -7.34
N VAL A 41 -10.11 6.78 -7.72
CA VAL A 41 -10.56 8.05 -7.11
C VAL A 41 -12.08 8.20 -7.14
N GLY A 42 -12.65 8.61 -6.01
CA GLY A 42 -14.07 8.84 -5.80
C GLY A 42 -14.89 7.57 -5.58
N THR A 43 -14.24 6.42 -5.40
CA THR A 43 -14.89 5.15 -5.07
C THR A 43 -14.65 4.77 -3.60
N PRO A 44 -15.46 3.88 -3.01
CA PRO A 44 -15.18 3.33 -1.68
C PRO A 44 -13.88 2.51 -1.58
N LEU A 45 -13.22 2.27 -2.71
CA LEU A 45 -12.00 1.48 -2.82
C LEU A 45 -10.80 2.36 -3.15
N GLU A 46 -10.97 3.69 -3.03
CA GLU A 46 -9.90 4.66 -3.22
C GLU A 46 -8.71 4.30 -2.32
N LEU A 47 -7.52 4.28 -2.91
CA LEU A 47 -6.29 3.92 -2.22
C LEU A 47 -5.21 4.95 -2.55
N ASP A 48 -4.71 5.63 -1.53
CA ASP A 48 -3.56 6.51 -1.69
C ASP A 48 -2.28 5.66 -1.76
N VAL A 49 -1.44 5.94 -2.74
CA VAL A 49 -0.18 5.25 -2.95
C VAL A 49 0.97 6.23 -2.96
N ALA A 50 2.07 5.88 -2.31
CA ALA A 50 3.28 6.69 -2.27
C ALA A 50 4.53 5.82 -2.41
N VAL A 51 5.56 6.37 -3.04
CA VAL A 51 6.89 5.78 -3.06
C VAL A 51 7.96 6.85 -2.92
N PHE A 52 8.98 6.55 -2.13
CA PHE A 52 10.09 7.46 -1.88
C PHE A 52 11.24 7.14 -2.85
N ALA A 53 11.65 8.13 -3.63
CA ALA A 53 12.77 8.02 -4.58
C ALA A 53 13.41 9.40 -4.77
N GLU A 54 14.74 9.49 -4.79
CA GLU A 54 15.51 10.74 -4.84
C GLU A 54 15.29 11.52 -6.15
N SER A 55 14.82 10.84 -7.20
CA SER A 55 14.60 11.45 -8.51
C SER A 55 13.54 10.72 -9.33
N ARG A 56 13.04 11.38 -10.39
CA ARG A 56 12.15 10.75 -11.36
C ARG A 56 12.79 9.56 -12.07
N GLU A 57 14.10 9.58 -12.28
CA GLU A 57 14.83 8.48 -12.92
C GLU A 57 14.80 7.23 -12.03
N GLU A 58 15.13 7.38 -10.74
CA GLU A 58 15.05 6.29 -9.76
C GLU A 58 13.63 5.73 -9.60
N LEU A 59 12.62 6.62 -9.61
CA LEU A 59 11.23 6.22 -9.61
C LEU A 59 10.90 5.28 -10.77
N GLU A 60 11.21 5.69 -12.01
CA GLU A 60 10.83 4.97 -13.23
C GLU A 60 11.68 3.72 -13.48
N GLU A 61 12.95 3.71 -13.06
CA GLU A 61 13.85 2.57 -13.26
C GLU A 61 13.63 1.43 -12.26
N GLY A 62 13.02 1.70 -11.11
CA GLY A 62 12.86 0.69 -10.06
C GLY A 62 11.68 0.89 -9.14
N ALA A 63 11.61 2.03 -8.43
CA ALA A 63 10.73 2.17 -7.28
C ALA A 63 9.23 2.03 -7.65
N ARG A 64 8.83 2.49 -8.84
CA ARG A 64 7.47 2.29 -9.38
C ARG A 64 7.14 0.81 -9.55
N GLY A 65 8.05 0.02 -10.12
CA GLY A 65 7.84 -1.41 -10.32
C GLY A 65 7.81 -2.20 -9.00
N GLU A 66 8.59 -1.77 -8.00
CA GLU A 66 8.51 -2.37 -6.66
C GLU A 66 7.17 -2.10 -5.98
N LEU A 67 6.63 -0.88 -6.11
CA LEU A 67 5.31 -0.55 -5.60
C LEU A 67 4.20 -1.34 -6.33
N GLU A 68 4.31 -1.53 -7.65
CA GLU A 68 3.39 -2.36 -8.43
C GLU A 68 3.39 -3.82 -7.93
N GLU A 69 4.57 -4.40 -7.67
CA GLU A 69 4.70 -5.74 -7.09
C GLU A 69 4.02 -5.82 -5.72
N VAL A 70 4.24 -4.83 -4.85
CA VAL A 70 3.55 -4.72 -3.55
C VAL A 70 2.03 -4.70 -3.71
N LEU A 71 1.50 -3.92 -4.65
CA LEU A 71 0.06 -3.84 -4.89
C LEU A 71 -0.52 -5.16 -5.39
N SER A 72 0.25 -5.92 -6.17
CA SER A 72 -0.15 -7.26 -6.63
C SER A 72 -0.22 -8.29 -5.49
N GLU A 73 0.55 -8.08 -4.42
CA GLU A 73 0.60 -8.93 -3.23
C GLU A 73 -0.27 -8.42 -2.07
N LEU A 74 -0.97 -7.30 -2.26
CA LEU A 74 -1.65 -6.58 -1.18
C LEU A 74 -2.61 -7.48 -0.39
N GLY A 75 -3.39 -8.33 -1.05
CA GLY A 75 -4.28 -9.27 -0.37
C GLY A 75 -3.56 -10.20 0.63
N ALA A 76 -2.35 -10.66 0.32
CA ALA A 76 -1.55 -11.48 1.22
C ALA A 76 -0.96 -10.66 2.39
N LEU A 77 -0.58 -9.40 2.13
CA LEU A 77 -0.10 -8.46 3.15
C LEU A 77 -1.20 -8.13 4.15
N LEU A 78 -2.41 -7.82 3.67
CA LEU A 78 -3.57 -7.54 4.49
C LEU A 78 -3.92 -8.73 5.39
N ALA A 79 -3.86 -9.95 4.87
CA ALA A 79 -4.11 -11.17 5.64
C ALA A 79 -3.08 -11.41 6.78
N ALA A 80 -1.90 -10.79 6.71
CA ALA A 80 -0.87 -10.87 7.75
C ALA A 80 -1.05 -9.84 8.87
N VAL A 81 -1.86 -8.80 8.66
CA VAL A 81 -2.13 -7.76 9.67
C VAL A 81 -3.31 -8.19 10.53
N PRO A 82 -3.19 -8.13 11.88
CA PRO A 82 -4.34 -8.25 12.75
C PRO A 82 -5.16 -6.94 12.75
N SER A 83 -5.75 -6.59 11.62
CA SER A 83 -6.64 -5.43 11.49
C SER A 83 -8.09 -5.87 11.72
N GLY A 84 -8.82 -5.08 12.53
CA GLY A 84 -10.25 -5.27 12.77
C GLY A 84 -11.10 -4.77 11.59
N GLU A 85 -12.19 -4.07 11.88
CA GLU A 85 -13.10 -3.47 10.87
C GLU A 85 -12.53 -2.21 10.18
N ALA A 86 -11.21 -2.00 10.22
CA ALA A 86 -10.58 -0.82 9.64
C ALA A 86 -10.43 -0.97 8.12
N GLU A 87 -10.67 0.12 7.42
CA GLU A 87 -10.62 0.19 5.97
C GLU A 87 -9.20 0.52 5.52
N LEU A 88 -8.73 -0.14 4.46
CA LEU A 88 -7.45 0.20 3.84
C LEU A 88 -7.52 1.64 3.30
N SER A 89 -6.53 2.47 3.62
CA SER A 89 -6.49 3.87 3.21
C SER A 89 -5.27 4.23 2.39
N SER A 90 -4.11 3.63 2.68
CA SER A 90 -2.88 3.96 1.95
C SER A 90 -1.85 2.82 1.88
N VAL A 91 -0.98 2.89 0.88
CA VAL A 91 0.23 2.05 0.74
C VAL A 91 1.42 2.95 0.41
N ALA A 92 2.47 2.88 1.23
CA ALA A 92 3.68 3.67 1.04
C ALA A 92 4.93 2.77 1.02
N LEU A 93 5.79 2.92 0.02
CA LEU A 93 7.04 2.17 -0.10
C LEU A 93 8.26 3.09 0.09
N ARG A 94 9.12 2.76 1.06
CA ARG A 94 10.36 3.48 1.35
C ARG A 94 11.52 2.49 1.50
N GLY A 95 12.22 2.23 0.38
CA GLY A 95 13.30 1.24 0.35
C GLY A 95 12.81 -0.14 0.82
N ASP A 96 13.48 -0.71 1.83
CA ASP A 96 13.12 -2.02 2.41
C ASP A 96 11.95 -1.97 3.41
N ARG A 97 11.21 -0.85 3.49
CA ARG A 97 10.06 -0.66 4.37
C ARG A 97 8.79 -0.38 3.60
N LEU A 98 7.72 -1.03 4.01
CA LEU A 98 6.39 -0.88 3.46
C LEU A 98 5.42 -0.50 4.57
N GLY A 99 4.72 0.62 4.39
CA GLY A 99 3.62 1.07 5.23
C GLY A 99 2.29 0.76 4.56
N VAL A 100 1.39 0.12 5.30
CA VAL A 100 -0.01 -0.07 4.88
C VAL A 100 -0.89 0.66 5.89
N GLY A 101 -1.47 1.77 5.46
CA GLY A 101 -2.35 2.62 6.26
C GLY A 101 -3.76 2.09 6.30
N TYR A 102 -4.36 2.15 7.48
CA TYR A 102 -5.75 1.81 7.72
C TYR A 102 -6.45 2.97 8.41
N ARG A 103 -7.71 3.21 8.04
CA ARG A 103 -8.59 4.17 8.69
C ARG A 103 -9.74 3.44 9.37
N ASP A 104 -9.93 3.74 10.64
CA ASP A 104 -11.08 3.28 11.40
C ASP A 104 -12.24 4.27 11.22
N ALA A 105 -13.34 3.82 10.61
CA ALA A 105 -14.46 4.68 10.27
C ALA A 105 -15.23 5.20 11.50
N ASP A 106 -15.19 4.49 12.62
CA ASP A 106 -15.92 4.85 13.85
C ASP A 106 -15.18 5.89 14.68
N THR A 107 -13.86 5.78 14.75
CA THR A 107 -13.00 6.65 15.56
C THR A 107 -12.34 7.76 14.74
N ASN A 108 -12.29 7.60 13.41
CA ASN A 108 -11.50 8.42 12.49
C ASN A 108 -10.00 8.41 12.85
N ASP A 109 -9.54 7.33 13.50
CA ASP A 109 -8.13 7.09 13.78
C ASP A 109 -7.47 6.44 12.55
N GLU A 110 -6.20 6.80 12.32
CA GLU A 110 -5.37 6.21 11.26
C GLU A 110 -4.18 5.50 11.91
N PHE A 111 -3.88 4.30 11.42
CA PHE A 111 -2.73 3.53 11.87
C PHE A 111 -2.07 2.83 10.70
N ILE A 112 -0.74 2.71 10.77
CA ILE A 112 0.06 2.15 9.68
C ILE A 112 0.67 0.84 10.17
N ALA A 113 0.37 -0.25 9.47
CA ALA A 113 1.09 -1.51 9.60
C ALA A 113 2.42 -1.41 8.84
N VAL A 114 3.52 -1.68 9.53
CA VAL A 114 4.86 -1.62 8.96
C VAL A 114 5.38 -3.02 8.67
N PHE A 115 5.85 -3.19 7.44
CA PHE A 115 6.50 -4.39 6.95
C PHE A 115 7.95 -4.07 6.60
N GLU A 116 8.81 -5.05 6.82
CA GLU A 116 10.21 -5.01 6.37
C GLU A 116 10.44 -6.09 5.32
N ARG A 117 11.24 -5.75 4.31
CA ARG A 117 11.64 -6.70 3.26
C ARG A 117 12.50 -7.80 3.89
N HIS A 118 12.23 -9.04 3.51
CA HIS A 118 12.98 -10.21 3.96
C HIS A 118 13.07 -11.26 2.85
N GLU A 119 14.08 -12.12 2.93
CA GLU A 119 14.24 -13.22 1.96
C GLU A 119 13.30 -14.38 2.31
N VAL A 120 12.52 -14.83 1.32
CA VAL A 120 11.69 -16.04 1.40
C VAL A 120 12.08 -17.04 0.29
N PRO A 121 11.77 -18.33 0.44
CA PRO A 121 11.93 -19.29 -0.65
C PRO A 121 11.08 -18.87 -1.87
N GLY A 122 11.72 -18.31 -2.89
CA GLY A 122 11.05 -17.84 -4.10
C GLY A 122 11.34 -16.39 -4.49
N GLY A 123 11.90 -15.57 -3.58
CA GLY A 123 12.18 -14.16 -3.87
C GLY A 123 12.22 -13.27 -2.62
N PRO A 124 12.25 -11.93 -2.79
CA PRO A 124 11.94 -11.01 -1.70
C PRO A 124 10.49 -11.21 -1.26
N GLY A 125 10.22 -10.98 0.01
CA GLY A 125 8.86 -10.96 0.56
C GLY A 125 8.79 -9.99 1.73
N TRP A 126 7.58 -9.75 2.22
CA TRP A 126 7.33 -8.76 3.26
C TRP A 126 6.98 -9.43 4.58
N LYS A 127 7.56 -8.92 5.67
CA LYS A 127 7.29 -9.41 7.02
C LYS A 127 6.71 -8.29 7.87
N PHE A 128 5.50 -8.51 8.40
CA PHE A 128 4.89 -7.60 9.35
C PHE A 128 5.75 -7.48 10.62
N THR A 129 6.01 -6.24 11.05
CA THR A 129 6.87 -5.93 12.21
C THR A 129 6.13 -5.23 13.35
N GLY A 130 5.03 -4.55 13.05
CA GLY A 130 4.21 -3.85 14.04
C GLY A 130 3.46 -2.67 13.44
N PHE A 131 2.85 -1.87 14.30
CA PHE A 131 2.22 -0.61 13.92
C PHE A 131 3.12 0.57 14.30
N GLY A 132 3.21 1.58 13.44
CA GLY A 132 4.06 2.76 13.65
C GLY A 132 4.25 3.57 12.37
N GLU A 133 5.18 4.51 12.39
CA GLU A 133 5.51 5.34 11.22
C GLU A 133 6.42 4.58 10.25
N ILE A 134 6.29 4.86 8.95
CA ILE A 134 7.23 4.36 7.93
C ILE A 134 8.56 5.14 7.96
N GLU A 135 8.61 6.28 8.66
CA GLU A 135 9.79 7.12 8.79
C GLU A 135 10.94 6.41 9.53
N THR A 136 12.12 6.39 8.91
CA THR A 136 13.43 6.21 9.57
C THR A 136 14.45 7.15 8.99
#